data_AF-A0A3L9YPG1-F1
#
_entry.id   AF-A0A3L9YPG1-F1
#
_cell.length_a   1.000
_cell.length_b   1.000
_cell.length_c   1.000
_cell.angle_alpha   90.00
_cell.angle_beta   90.00
_cell.angle_gamma   90.00
#
_symmetry.space_group_name_H-M   'P 1'
#
loop_
_entity.id
_entity.type
_entity.pdbx_description
1 polymer ?
#
loop_
_entity_poly.entity_id
_entity_poly.type
_entity_poly.pdbx_seq_one_letter_code
_entity_poly.pdbx_strand_id
1 'polypeptide(L)'
;MNITKVTVAMTVVRPNGPFKSEASMLDWMSLCLNCNTNNAAVVLEKISPPSMAGGGLWRINDAFESVNKLLDASGALDNAELQFAVYVLRLTIARAAGDTARCEAAEKSLQELSPAITEFDLATFDGWVGAAKALLADKPPGTALDDSAFQGYLVLEQGTLYAIPKHAVEDNKVVTEWGVPVDAYVPDQSIWSDEHKAWEAHDPMTNRDVLLMPRFVKYEKSELTSS
;
A
#
# COMPACT_ATOMS: atom_id res chain seq x y z
N MET A 1 -12.81 18.56 -39.66
CA MET A 1 -12.68 19.45 -38.48
C MET A 1 -11.95 18.65 -37.42
N ASN A 2 -10.71 19.02 -37.06
CA ASN A 2 -10.02 18.37 -35.95
C ASN A 2 -10.58 18.95 -34.66
N ILE A 3 -11.24 18.11 -33.85
CA ILE A 3 -11.75 18.50 -32.53
C ILE A 3 -10.63 18.21 -31.53
N THR A 4 -10.06 19.27 -30.96
CA THR A 4 -9.12 19.14 -29.83
C THR A 4 -9.93 19.13 -28.54
N LYS A 5 -9.98 17.98 -27.85
CA LYS A 5 -10.59 17.88 -26.50
C LYS A 5 -9.53 18.21 -25.46
N VAL A 6 -9.77 19.24 -24.64
CA VAL A 6 -8.88 19.67 -23.55
C VAL A 6 -9.67 19.73 -22.25
N THR A 7 -9.16 19.09 -21.20
CA THR A 7 -9.72 19.19 -19.85
C THR A 7 -8.98 20.28 -19.08
N VAL A 8 -9.70 21.27 -18.56
CA VAL A 8 -9.14 22.41 -17.84
C VAL A 8 -9.74 22.48 -16.43
N ALA A 9 -8.89 22.48 -15.40
CA ALA A 9 -9.31 22.82 -14.04
C ALA A 9 -9.34 24.35 -13.91
N MET A 10 -10.47 24.93 -13.49
CA MET A 10 -10.64 26.37 -13.40
C MET A 10 -11.32 26.76 -12.08
N THR A 11 -10.76 27.75 -11.39
CA THR A 11 -11.37 28.41 -10.24
C THR A 11 -11.99 29.73 -10.68
N VAL A 12 -13.30 29.89 -10.50
CA VAL A 12 -14.02 31.12 -10.85
C VAL A 12 -14.24 31.96 -9.60
N VAL A 13 -13.63 33.14 -9.55
CA VAL A 13 -13.84 34.11 -8.46
C VAL A 13 -14.62 35.30 -9.00
N ARG A 14 -15.76 35.61 -8.36
CA ARG A 14 -16.60 36.75 -8.74
C ARG A 14 -16.54 37.84 -7.66
N PRO A 15 -16.01 39.04 -7.98
CA PRO A 15 -15.86 40.12 -6.98
C PRO A 15 -17.18 40.62 -6.39
N ASN A 16 -18.28 40.52 -7.16
CA ASN A 16 -19.58 41.08 -6.80
C ASN A 16 -20.52 40.05 -6.14
N GLY A 17 -19.96 38.99 -5.53
CA GLY A 17 -20.70 37.95 -4.83
C GLY A 17 -20.88 36.64 -5.62
N PRO A 18 -21.33 35.57 -4.95
CA PRO A 18 -21.42 34.23 -5.54
C PRO A 18 -22.46 34.12 -6.65
N PHE A 19 -22.40 33.05 -7.43
CA PHE A 19 -23.48 32.67 -8.34
C PHE A 19 -24.72 32.24 -7.56
N LYS A 20 -25.91 32.47 -8.13
CA LYS A 20 -27.18 32.11 -7.48
C LYS A 20 -27.40 30.60 -7.43
N SER A 21 -26.84 29.88 -8.38
CA SER A 21 -26.88 28.42 -8.51
C SER A 21 -25.76 27.94 -9.44
N GLU A 22 -25.45 26.64 -9.39
CA GLU A 22 -24.52 25.98 -10.32
C GLU A 22 -24.93 26.20 -11.79
N ALA A 23 -26.23 26.06 -12.10
CA ALA A 23 -26.76 26.32 -13.44
C ALA A 23 -26.46 27.75 -13.92
N SER A 24 -26.66 28.75 -13.05
CA SER A 24 -26.35 30.14 -13.40
C SER A 24 -24.86 30.41 -13.63
N MET A 25 -23.98 29.62 -13.01
CA MET A 25 -22.54 29.68 -13.25
C MET A 25 -22.18 29.06 -14.60
N LEU A 26 -22.71 27.88 -14.91
CA LEU A 26 -22.47 27.18 -16.17
C LEU A 26 -22.98 27.97 -17.37
N ASP A 27 -24.16 28.59 -17.25
CA ASP A 27 -24.71 29.49 -18.28
C ASP A 27 -23.79 30.69 -18.51
N TRP A 28 -23.30 31.31 -17.43
CA TRP A 28 -22.34 32.41 -17.52
C TRP A 28 -21.01 31.98 -18.17
N MET A 29 -20.46 30.83 -17.78
CA MET A 29 -19.24 30.28 -18.37
C MET A 29 -19.42 29.98 -19.86
N SER A 30 -20.56 29.39 -20.23
CA SER A 30 -20.90 29.08 -21.62
C SER A 30 -20.92 30.35 -22.46
N LEU A 31 -21.55 31.42 -21.96
CA LEU A 31 -21.58 32.73 -22.63
C LEU A 31 -20.19 33.37 -22.77
N CYS A 32 -19.34 33.27 -21.74
CA CYS A 32 -17.99 33.82 -21.80
C CYS A 32 -17.08 33.07 -22.78
N LEU A 33 -17.16 31.74 -22.82
CA LEU A 33 -16.28 30.92 -23.64
C LEU A 33 -16.74 30.82 -25.10
N ASN A 34 -18.05 30.87 -25.34
CA ASN A 34 -18.65 30.87 -26.68
C ASN A 34 -18.93 32.29 -27.21
N CYS A 35 -18.31 33.33 -26.65
CA CYS A 35 -18.51 34.67 -27.19
C CYS A 35 -17.96 34.76 -28.63
N ASN A 36 -18.64 35.52 -29.49
CA ASN A 36 -18.39 35.58 -30.94
C ASN A 36 -16.95 35.96 -31.33
N THR A 37 -16.16 36.51 -30.40
CA THR A 37 -14.76 36.88 -30.63
C THR A 37 -13.78 35.72 -30.51
N ASN A 38 -14.18 34.59 -29.92
CA ASN A 38 -13.27 33.47 -29.66
C ASN A 38 -13.15 32.47 -30.82
N ASN A 39 -14.00 32.57 -31.85
CA ASN A 39 -14.07 31.63 -32.99
C ASN A 39 -14.03 30.14 -32.57
N ALA A 40 -14.59 29.83 -31.41
CA ALA A 40 -14.60 28.50 -30.82
C ALA A 40 -16.03 28.09 -30.48
N ALA A 41 -16.32 26.80 -30.65
CA ALA A 41 -17.53 26.16 -30.13
C ALA A 41 -17.12 25.31 -28.92
N VAL A 42 -17.41 25.82 -27.72
CA VAL A 42 -17.08 25.20 -26.45
C VAL A 42 -18.33 24.54 -25.88
N VAL A 43 -18.34 23.21 -25.87
CA VAL A 43 -19.36 22.43 -25.16
C VAL A 43 -18.88 22.25 -23.73
N LEU A 44 -19.64 22.79 -22.77
CA LEU A 44 -19.41 22.54 -21.36
C LEU A 44 -20.05 21.21 -20.98
N GLU A 45 -19.25 20.16 -20.93
CA GLU A 45 -19.65 18.91 -20.28
C GLU A 45 -19.38 19.05 -18.79
N LYS A 46 -20.40 18.80 -17.95
CA LYS A 46 -20.14 18.57 -16.53
C LYS A 46 -19.30 17.31 -16.43
N ILE A 47 -18.00 17.49 -16.20
CA ILE A 47 -17.18 16.42 -15.67
C ILE A 47 -17.69 16.26 -14.25
N SER A 48 -18.59 15.29 -14.06
CA SER A 48 -18.78 14.74 -12.73
C SER A 48 -17.39 14.38 -12.24
N PRO A 49 -16.97 14.81 -11.03
CA PRO A 49 -15.66 14.43 -10.49
C PRO A 49 -15.47 12.93 -10.74
N PRO A 50 -14.28 12.51 -11.18
CA PRO A 50 -14.03 11.22 -11.80
C PRO A 50 -14.75 10.10 -11.05
N SER A 51 -15.91 9.70 -11.55
CA SER A 51 -16.88 8.80 -10.92
C SER A 51 -17.29 9.14 -9.46
N MET A 52 -18.57 8.99 -9.15
CA MET A 52 -19.02 8.76 -7.78
C MET A 52 -18.59 7.39 -7.22
N ALA A 53 -17.46 6.81 -7.67
CA ALA A 53 -16.82 5.67 -7.03
C ALA A 53 -15.85 6.10 -5.91
N GLY A 54 -15.36 7.35 -5.92
CA GLY A 54 -14.53 7.93 -4.84
C GLY A 54 -15.32 8.70 -3.76
N GLY A 55 -16.63 8.87 -3.96
CA GLY A 55 -17.51 9.67 -3.10
C GLY A 55 -17.63 9.16 -1.66
N GLY A 56 -17.74 7.85 -1.51
CA GLY A 56 -17.76 7.21 -0.19
C GLY A 56 -16.37 7.27 0.46
N LEU A 57 -15.32 7.11 -0.33
CA LEU A 57 -13.96 7.02 0.19
C LEU A 57 -13.47 8.33 0.81
N TRP A 58 -13.77 9.49 0.19
CA TRP A 58 -13.42 10.78 0.80
C TRP A 58 -14.17 11.03 2.11
N ARG A 59 -15.44 10.62 2.20
CA ARG A 59 -16.23 10.71 3.45
C ARG A 59 -15.67 9.81 4.53
N ILE A 60 -15.25 8.60 4.15
CA ILE A 60 -14.57 7.65 5.06
C ILE A 60 -13.25 8.26 5.54
N ASN A 61 -12.46 8.86 4.66
CA ASN A 61 -11.22 9.54 5.02
C ASN A 61 -11.45 10.71 5.99
N ASP A 62 -12.43 11.57 5.72
CA ASP A 62 -12.73 12.72 6.58
C ASP A 62 -13.26 12.29 7.95
N ALA A 63 -14.08 11.24 7.98
CA ALA A 63 -14.55 10.63 9.22
C ALA A 63 -13.39 10.01 10.01
N PHE A 64 -12.49 9.29 9.32
CA PHE A 64 -11.28 8.74 9.92
C PHE A 64 -10.39 9.83 10.52
N GLU A 65 -10.08 10.89 9.78
CA GLU A 65 -9.24 11.99 10.28
C GLU A 65 -9.88 12.71 11.48
N SER A 66 -11.21 12.80 11.52
CA SER A 66 -11.94 13.34 12.66
C SER A 66 -11.81 12.45 13.90
N VAL A 67 -11.94 11.13 13.74
CA VAL A 67 -11.75 10.16 14.83
C VAL A 67 -10.28 10.13 15.27
N ASN A 68 -9.34 10.09 14.33
CA ASN A 68 -7.91 10.03 14.62
C ASN A 68 -7.45 11.22 15.48
N LYS A 69 -7.94 12.44 15.18
CA LYS A 69 -7.68 13.63 16.01
C LYS A 69 -8.20 13.48 17.44
N LEU A 70 -9.36 12.87 17.62
CA LEU A 70 -9.92 12.62 18.96
C LEU A 70 -9.11 11.56 19.71
N LEU A 71 -8.69 10.50 19.02
CA LEU A 71 -7.84 9.46 19.61
C LEU A 71 -6.49 10.05 20.06
N ASP A 72 -5.85 10.83 19.20
CA ASP A 72 -4.60 11.54 19.50
C ASP A 72 -4.74 12.48 20.71
N ALA A 73 -5.76 13.36 20.68
CA ALA A 73 -6.02 14.29 21.78
C ALA A 73 -6.36 13.60 23.12
N SER A 74 -6.84 12.36 23.07
CA SER A 74 -7.16 11.57 24.26
C SER A 74 -5.98 10.78 24.84
N GLY A 75 -4.85 10.71 24.13
CA GLY A 75 -3.72 9.83 24.46
C GLY A 75 -3.98 8.35 24.17
N ALA A 76 -5.13 8.00 23.55
CA ALA A 76 -5.45 6.60 23.23
C ALA A 76 -4.42 5.98 22.25
N LEU A 77 -3.78 6.80 21.41
CA LEU A 77 -2.73 6.36 20.48
C LEU A 77 -1.41 6.01 21.17
N ASP A 78 -1.28 6.20 22.47
CA ASP A 78 -0.14 5.67 23.25
C ASP A 78 -0.21 4.13 23.39
N ASN A 79 -1.37 3.54 23.10
CA ASN A 79 -1.52 2.09 23.01
C ASN A 79 -1.04 1.58 21.64
N ALA A 80 0.03 0.78 21.64
CA ALA A 80 0.66 0.27 20.43
C ALA A 80 -0.27 -0.56 19.52
N GLU A 81 -1.19 -1.35 20.10
CA GLU A 81 -2.13 -2.18 19.32
C GLU A 81 -3.15 -1.30 18.60
N LEU A 82 -3.67 -0.26 19.28
CA LEU A 82 -4.58 0.71 18.68
C LEU A 82 -3.86 1.53 17.61
N GLN A 83 -2.65 2.01 17.90
CA GLN A 83 -1.85 2.79 16.98
C GLN A 83 -1.55 2.01 15.70
N PHE A 84 -1.19 0.72 15.83
CA PHE A 84 -1.02 -0.20 14.71
C PHE A 84 -2.30 -0.31 13.87
N ALA A 85 -3.45 -0.61 14.51
CA ALA A 85 -4.72 -0.75 13.80
C ALA A 85 -5.13 0.54 13.05
N VAL A 86 -4.89 1.70 13.65
CA VAL A 86 -5.16 3.02 13.06
C VAL A 86 -4.27 3.27 11.84
N TYR A 87 -2.97 2.97 11.90
CA TYR A 87 -2.07 3.16 10.77
C TYR A 87 -2.33 2.17 9.63
N VAL A 88 -2.71 0.93 9.93
CA VAL A 88 -3.18 -0.03 8.91
C VAL A 88 -4.44 0.49 8.21
N LEU A 89 -5.39 1.04 8.95
CA LEU A 89 -6.60 1.64 8.37
C LEU A 89 -6.25 2.84 7.49
N ARG A 90 -5.32 3.70 7.94
CA ARG A 90 -4.85 4.85 7.16
C ARG A 90 -4.21 4.42 5.84
N LEU A 91 -3.35 3.42 5.88
CA LEU A 91 -2.70 2.85 4.69
C LEU A 91 -3.74 2.29 3.71
N THR A 92 -4.74 1.57 4.23
CA THR A 92 -5.83 1.02 3.40
C THR A 92 -6.63 2.11 2.70
N ILE A 93 -6.97 3.19 3.41
CA ILE A 93 -7.67 4.35 2.82
C ILE A 93 -6.79 5.04 1.76
N ALA A 94 -5.51 5.25 2.05
CA ALA A 94 -4.56 5.88 1.13
C ALA A 94 -4.40 5.09 -0.17
N ARG A 95 -4.26 3.76 -0.08
CA ARG A 95 -4.20 2.86 -1.23
C ARG A 95 -5.47 2.91 -2.06
N ALA A 96 -6.64 2.83 -1.41
CA ALA A 96 -7.92 2.94 -2.10
C ALA A 96 -8.09 4.29 -2.81
N ALA A 97 -7.47 5.35 -2.30
CA ALA A 97 -7.52 6.68 -2.88
C ALA A 97 -6.48 6.89 -4.01
N GLY A 98 -5.53 5.96 -4.18
CA GLY A 98 -4.39 6.12 -5.07
C GLY A 98 -3.44 7.25 -4.66
N ASP A 99 -3.42 7.61 -3.36
CA ASP A 99 -2.55 8.68 -2.84
C ASP A 99 -1.22 8.08 -2.37
N THR A 100 -0.25 8.04 -3.29
CA THR A 100 1.08 7.45 -3.05
C THR A 100 1.81 8.10 -1.88
N ALA A 101 1.75 9.43 -1.76
CA ALA A 101 2.43 10.14 -0.68
C ALA A 101 1.86 9.77 0.70
N ARG A 102 0.53 9.60 0.79
CA ARG A 102 -0.10 9.10 2.02
C ARG A 102 0.19 7.62 2.29
N CYS A 103 0.36 6.80 1.25
CA CYS A 103 0.79 5.42 1.41
C CYS A 103 2.18 5.38 2.03
N GLU A 104 3.15 6.10 1.46
CA GLU A 104 4.52 6.17 1.98
C GLU A 104 4.57 6.66 3.43
N ALA A 105 3.78 7.69 3.76
CA ALA A 105 3.69 8.20 5.14
C ALA A 105 3.12 7.15 6.11
N ALA A 106 2.06 6.44 5.72
CA ALA A 106 1.45 5.41 6.56
C ALA A 106 2.35 4.17 6.71
N GLU A 107 3.03 3.76 5.63
CA GLU A 107 4.03 2.68 5.66
C GLU A 107 5.18 3.02 6.60
N LYS A 108 5.69 4.26 6.54
CA LYS A 108 6.73 4.74 7.45
C LYS A 108 6.25 4.71 8.91
N SER A 109 5.03 5.20 9.18
CA SER A 109 4.47 5.16 10.53
C SER A 109 4.31 3.73 11.04
N LEU A 110 3.93 2.76 10.21
CA LEU A 110 3.89 1.34 10.58
C LEU A 110 5.28 0.78 10.88
N GLN A 111 6.28 1.16 10.08
CA GLN A 111 7.66 0.73 10.27
C GLN A 111 8.26 1.26 11.59
N GLU A 112 7.93 2.51 11.96
CA GLU A 112 8.33 3.12 13.23
C GLU A 112 7.74 2.39 14.46
N LEU A 113 6.62 1.66 14.30
CA LEU A 113 6.06 0.83 15.38
C LEU A 113 6.79 -0.50 15.59
N SER A 114 7.68 -0.88 14.67
CA SER A 114 8.39 -2.15 14.71
C SER A 114 9.91 -1.93 14.86
N PRO A 115 10.43 -1.91 16.10
CA PRO A 115 11.85 -1.61 16.37
C PRO A 115 12.82 -2.52 15.61
N ALA A 116 12.41 -3.76 15.31
CA ALA A 116 13.22 -4.73 14.59
C ALA A 116 13.54 -4.29 13.15
N ILE A 117 12.71 -3.45 12.54
CA ILE A 117 12.84 -3.08 11.12
C ILE A 117 12.96 -1.58 10.86
N THR A 118 12.94 -0.73 11.89
CA THR A 118 12.92 0.74 11.74
C THR A 118 14.11 1.31 10.98
N GLU A 119 15.29 0.69 11.09
CA GLU A 119 16.52 1.18 10.45
C GLU A 119 16.70 0.73 8.99
N PHE A 120 15.82 -0.14 8.47
CA PHE A 120 15.97 -0.69 7.12
C PHE A 120 15.28 0.18 6.07
N ASP A 121 15.91 0.34 4.90
CA ASP A 121 15.23 0.92 3.75
C ASP A 121 14.43 -0.15 2.99
N LEU A 122 13.14 -0.26 3.31
CA LEU A 122 12.22 -1.25 2.72
C LEU A 122 11.94 -1.03 1.23
N ALA A 123 12.45 0.06 0.63
CA ALA A 123 12.40 0.31 -0.80
C ALA A 123 13.61 -0.27 -1.56
N THR A 124 14.54 -0.92 -0.86
CA THR A 124 15.71 -1.58 -1.46
C THR A 124 15.64 -3.09 -1.23
N PHE A 125 16.27 -3.85 -2.14
CA PHE A 125 16.42 -5.29 -1.99
C PHE A 125 17.05 -5.66 -0.64
N ASP A 126 18.21 -5.07 -0.33
CA ASP A 126 18.96 -5.37 0.90
C ASP A 126 18.17 -5.00 2.16
N GLY A 127 17.49 -3.85 2.14
CA GLY A 127 16.69 -3.42 3.28
C GLY A 127 15.46 -4.31 3.48
N TRP A 128 14.79 -4.73 2.42
CA TRP A 128 13.66 -5.65 2.52
C TRP A 128 14.09 -7.03 3.05
N VAL A 129 15.15 -7.62 2.48
CA VAL A 129 15.69 -8.92 2.92
C VAL A 129 16.22 -8.83 4.36
N GLY A 130 16.91 -7.74 4.69
CA GLY A 130 17.42 -7.47 6.03
C GLY A 130 16.29 -7.38 7.07
N ALA A 131 15.22 -6.66 6.75
CA ALA A 131 14.05 -6.53 7.61
C ALA A 131 13.33 -7.88 7.81
N ALA A 132 13.16 -8.69 6.75
CA ALA A 132 12.59 -10.04 6.86
C ALA A 132 13.41 -10.93 7.80
N LYS A 133 14.74 -10.90 7.68
CA LYS A 133 15.65 -11.61 8.59
C LYS A 133 15.50 -11.11 10.02
N ALA A 134 15.45 -9.79 10.24
CA ALA A 134 15.32 -9.21 11.57
C ALA A 134 14.00 -9.60 12.26
N LEU A 135 12.89 -9.63 11.51
CA LEU A 135 11.59 -10.09 12.02
C LEU A 135 11.59 -11.55 12.46
N LEU A 136 12.39 -12.39 11.79
CA LEU A 136 12.49 -13.83 12.07
C LEU A 136 13.58 -14.18 13.10
N ALA A 137 14.58 -13.31 13.32
CA ALA A 137 15.76 -13.60 14.13
C ALA A 137 15.43 -14.01 15.58
N ASP A 138 14.44 -13.36 16.18
CA ASP A 138 14.01 -13.63 17.58
C ASP A 138 12.86 -14.64 17.67
N LYS A 139 12.49 -15.30 16.56
CA LYS A 139 11.38 -16.26 16.53
C LYS A 139 11.88 -17.68 16.86
N PRO A 140 11.05 -18.51 17.53
CA PRO A 140 11.42 -19.88 17.78
C PRO A 140 11.59 -20.65 16.45
N PRO A 141 12.47 -21.67 16.40
CA PRO A 141 12.60 -22.55 15.24
C PRO A 141 11.25 -23.12 14.80
N GLY A 142 11.06 -23.28 13.48
CA GLY A 142 9.76 -23.68 12.92
C GLY A 142 8.76 -22.52 12.82
N THR A 143 9.23 -21.28 12.82
CA THR A 143 8.40 -20.10 12.53
C THR A 143 8.71 -19.60 11.13
N ALA A 144 7.67 -19.36 10.35
CA ALA A 144 7.77 -18.71 9.06
C ALA A 144 7.00 -17.38 9.06
N LEU A 145 7.47 -16.45 8.24
CA LEU A 145 6.74 -15.24 7.89
C LEU A 145 5.85 -15.56 6.68
N ASP A 146 4.56 -15.29 6.81
CA ASP A 146 3.56 -15.51 5.76
C ASP A 146 3.75 -14.52 4.62
N ASP A 147 4.12 -15.05 3.45
CA ASP A 147 4.27 -14.31 2.20
C ASP A 147 3.24 -14.80 1.17
N SER A 148 1.99 -14.93 1.62
CA SER A 148 0.86 -15.33 0.78
C SER A 148 0.70 -14.47 -0.48
N ALA A 149 1.22 -13.24 -0.49
CA ALA A 149 1.30 -12.39 -1.68
C ALA A 149 2.06 -13.09 -2.82
N PHE A 150 3.13 -13.81 -2.49
CA PHE A 150 3.92 -14.62 -3.42
C PHE A 150 3.56 -16.11 -3.38
N GLN A 151 2.41 -16.46 -2.81
CA GLN A 151 2.02 -17.86 -2.59
C GLN A 151 3.13 -18.65 -1.88
N GLY A 152 3.71 -18.09 -0.81
CA GLY A 152 4.82 -18.71 -0.11
C GLY A 152 4.99 -18.28 1.33
N TYR A 153 6.13 -18.64 1.89
CA TYR A 153 6.56 -18.32 3.24
C TYR A 153 8.05 -18.00 3.26
N LEU A 154 8.48 -17.14 4.16
CA LEU A 154 9.89 -16.86 4.41
C LEU A 154 10.33 -17.51 5.72
N VAL A 155 11.45 -18.22 5.70
CA VAL A 155 12.04 -18.85 6.90
C VAL A 155 13.49 -18.44 7.06
N LEU A 156 13.95 -18.42 8.30
CA LEU A 156 15.33 -18.12 8.64
C LEU A 156 16.01 -19.40 9.14
N GLU A 157 16.94 -19.93 8.36
CA GLU A 157 17.67 -21.15 8.69
C GLU A 157 19.16 -20.87 8.71
N GLN A 158 19.81 -21.10 9.85
CA GLN A 158 21.25 -20.91 10.03
C GLN A 158 21.73 -19.49 9.61
N GLY A 159 20.88 -18.48 9.78
CA GLY A 159 21.16 -17.08 9.40
C GLY A 159 20.86 -16.73 7.94
N THR A 160 20.46 -17.71 7.12
CA THR A 160 20.06 -17.53 5.72
C THR A 160 18.55 -17.45 5.61
N LEU A 161 18.06 -16.45 4.87
CA LEU A 161 16.64 -16.31 4.55
C LEU A 161 16.33 -17.20 3.36
N TYR A 162 15.26 -17.98 3.46
CA TYR A 162 14.76 -18.86 2.43
C TYR A 162 13.30 -18.55 2.14
N ALA A 163 12.94 -18.46 0.87
CA ALA A 163 11.56 -18.43 0.41
C ALA A 163 11.12 -19.86 0.07
N ILE A 164 10.03 -20.31 0.70
CA ILE A 164 9.41 -21.61 0.48
C ILE A 164 8.10 -21.38 -0.27
N PRO A 165 7.89 -21.99 -1.44
CA PRO A 165 6.61 -21.89 -2.13
C PRO A 165 5.54 -22.68 -1.37
N LYS A 166 4.30 -22.20 -1.38
CA LYS A 166 3.18 -22.76 -0.60
C LYS A 166 2.89 -24.22 -0.90
N HIS A 167 3.14 -24.68 -2.12
CA HIS A 167 2.96 -26.09 -2.50
C HIS A 167 3.97 -27.03 -1.84
N ALA A 168 5.10 -26.51 -1.34
CA ALA A 168 6.09 -27.27 -0.58
C ALA A 168 5.73 -27.36 0.92
N VAL A 169 4.59 -26.78 1.34
CA VAL A 169 4.05 -26.87 2.69
C VAL A 169 2.79 -27.72 2.67
N GLU A 170 2.86 -28.93 3.24
CA GLU A 170 1.74 -29.88 3.31
C GLU A 170 1.36 -30.10 4.78
N ASP A 171 0.12 -29.81 5.17
CA ASP A 171 -0.36 -29.92 6.56
C ASP A 171 0.55 -29.22 7.60
N ASN A 172 1.06 -28.03 7.26
CA ASN A 172 2.05 -27.25 8.02
C ASN A 172 3.39 -27.97 8.20
N LYS A 173 3.71 -28.95 7.36
CA LYS A 173 5.00 -29.64 7.33
C LYS A 173 5.81 -29.20 6.13
N VAL A 174 7.10 -29.04 6.34
CA VAL A 174 8.09 -28.73 5.32
C VAL A 174 9.14 -29.82 5.33
N VAL A 175 9.36 -30.43 4.17
CA VAL A 175 10.44 -31.41 4.01
C VAL A 175 11.77 -30.67 3.99
N THR A 176 12.71 -31.13 4.82
CA THR A 176 14.05 -30.55 4.92
C THR A 176 15.13 -31.55 4.55
N GLU A 177 16.22 -31.06 3.97
CA GLU A 177 17.46 -31.79 3.79
C GLU A 177 18.57 -30.98 4.46
N TRP A 178 19.27 -31.56 5.44
CA TRP A 178 20.29 -30.87 6.25
C TRP A 178 19.72 -29.64 6.99
N GLY A 179 18.43 -29.68 7.33
CA GLY A 179 17.70 -28.59 7.98
C GLY A 179 17.25 -27.45 7.06
N VAL A 180 17.56 -27.51 5.75
CA VAL A 180 17.11 -26.54 4.73
C VAL A 180 15.88 -27.10 4.02
N PRO A 181 14.82 -26.32 3.79
CA PRO A 181 13.66 -26.78 3.01
C PRO A 181 14.06 -27.19 1.58
N VAL A 182 13.58 -28.34 1.12
CA VAL A 182 14.01 -28.94 -0.17
C VAL A 182 13.69 -28.06 -1.38
N ASP A 183 12.52 -27.42 -1.40
CA ASP A 183 12.08 -26.54 -2.49
C ASP A 183 12.29 -25.04 -2.17
N ALA A 184 13.16 -24.73 -1.21
CA ALA A 184 13.45 -23.34 -0.88
C ALA A 184 14.46 -22.70 -1.84
N TYR A 185 14.29 -21.39 -2.02
CA TYR A 185 15.23 -20.55 -2.75
C TYR A 185 15.73 -19.43 -1.84
N VAL A 186 17.01 -19.07 -1.97
CA VAL A 186 17.53 -17.87 -1.32
C VAL A 186 17.06 -16.66 -2.13
N PRO A 187 16.35 -15.68 -1.53
CA PRO A 187 15.93 -14.49 -2.25
C PRO A 187 17.16 -13.77 -2.82
N ASP A 188 17.13 -13.48 -4.12
CA ASP A 188 18.22 -12.83 -4.84
C ASP A 188 17.71 -11.69 -5.73
N GLN A 189 18.60 -10.81 -6.13
CA GLN A 189 18.24 -9.55 -6.80
C GLN A 189 17.66 -9.75 -8.22
N SER A 190 17.73 -10.96 -8.81
CA SER A 190 17.31 -11.21 -10.20
C SER A 190 15.84 -10.95 -10.48
N ILE A 191 14.98 -11.04 -9.46
CA ILE A 191 13.54 -10.80 -9.55
C ILE A 191 13.09 -9.58 -8.72
N TRP A 192 14.03 -8.71 -8.36
CA TRP A 192 13.74 -7.43 -7.72
C TRP A 192 13.70 -6.31 -8.76
N SER A 193 12.65 -5.49 -8.73
CA SER A 193 12.52 -4.31 -9.56
C SER A 193 12.92 -3.06 -8.77
N ASP A 194 14.03 -2.42 -9.14
CA ASP A 194 14.44 -1.13 -8.57
C ASP A 194 13.49 0.02 -8.97
N GLU A 195 12.87 -0.07 -10.15
CA GLU A 195 11.88 0.91 -10.62
C GLU A 195 10.62 0.86 -9.74
N HIS A 196 10.12 -0.35 -9.48
CA HIS A 196 8.92 -0.55 -8.67
C HIS A 196 9.20 -0.65 -7.17
N LYS A 197 10.47 -0.74 -6.77
CA LYS A 197 10.93 -0.91 -5.38
C LYS A 197 10.26 -2.10 -4.71
N ALA A 198 10.14 -3.19 -5.46
CA ALA A 198 9.36 -4.36 -5.10
C ALA A 198 9.87 -5.61 -5.83
N TRP A 199 9.55 -6.78 -5.28
CA TRP A 199 9.67 -8.05 -6.01
C TRP A 199 8.77 -8.03 -7.24
N GLU A 200 9.24 -8.51 -8.39
CA GLU A 200 8.46 -8.53 -9.65
C GLU A 200 7.14 -9.28 -9.52
N ALA A 201 7.10 -10.25 -8.61
CA ALA A 201 5.91 -11.05 -8.35
C ALA A 201 4.98 -10.48 -7.28
N HIS A 202 5.36 -9.36 -6.65
CA HIS A 202 4.52 -8.64 -5.70
C HIS A 202 3.81 -7.50 -6.43
N ASP A 203 2.60 -7.15 -5.98
CA ASP A 203 2.06 -5.83 -6.28
C ASP A 203 2.95 -4.78 -5.58
N PRO A 204 3.52 -3.81 -6.32
CA PRO A 204 4.36 -2.77 -5.72
C PRO A 204 3.71 -2.02 -4.57
N MET A 205 2.37 -1.89 -4.61
CA MET A 205 1.59 -1.20 -3.57
C MET A 205 1.47 -2.00 -2.28
N THR A 206 1.62 -3.32 -2.31
CA THR A 206 1.49 -4.20 -1.12
C THR A 206 2.77 -4.96 -0.80
N ASN A 207 3.85 -4.77 -1.57
CA ASN A 207 5.12 -5.49 -1.42
C ASN A 207 5.69 -5.47 0.02
N ARG A 208 5.44 -4.39 0.76
CA ARG A 208 5.98 -4.19 2.12
C ARG A 208 5.06 -4.74 3.20
N ASP A 209 3.85 -5.19 2.86
CA ASP A 209 2.85 -5.65 3.84
C ASP A 209 3.33 -6.84 4.66
N VAL A 210 4.09 -7.74 4.03
CA VAL A 210 4.71 -8.89 4.71
C VAL A 210 5.66 -8.45 5.84
N LEU A 211 6.25 -7.26 5.73
CA LEU A 211 7.16 -6.70 6.75
C LEU A 211 6.44 -5.75 7.71
N LEU A 212 5.51 -4.93 7.20
CA LEU A 212 4.80 -3.89 7.96
C LEU A 212 3.63 -4.44 8.77
N MET A 213 3.04 -5.55 8.33
CA MET A 213 1.93 -6.24 8.98
C MET A 213 2.23 -7.74 9.08
N PRO A 214 3.34 -8.12 9.75
CA PRO A 214 3.88 -9.47 9.67
C PRO A 214 2.92 -10.47 10.31
N ARG A 215 2.65 -11.55 9.59
CA ARG A 215 1.92 -12.71 10.09
C ARG A 215 2.89 -13.87 10.21
N PHE A 216 3.02 -14.40 11.43
CA PHE A 216 3.89 -15.52 11.70
C PHE A 216 3.06 -16.80 11.77
N VAL A 217 3.50 -17.82 11.03
CA VAL A 217 2.90 -19.16 11.03
C VAL A 217 3.90 -20.17 11.57
N LYS A 218 3.39 -21.24 12.18
CA LYS A 218 4.21 -22.35 12.62
C LYS A 218 4.24 -23.42 11.53
N TYR A 219 5.41 -24.01 11.35
CA TYR A 219 5.57 -25.21 10.55
C TYR A 219 6.44 -26.24 11.29
N GLU A 220 6.22 -27.50 10.98
CA GLU A 220 7.03 -28.62 11.43
C GLU A 220 8.01 -29.01 10.32
N LYS A 221 9.22 -29.39 10.73
CA LYS A 221 10.23 -29.93 9.82
C LYS A 221 10.10 -31.45 9.76
N SER A 222 10.14 -31.99 8.55
CA SER A 222 10.26 -33.43 8.32
C SER A 222 11.54 -33.69 7.55
N GLU A 223 12.51 -34.36 8.15
CA GLU A 223 13.76 -34.65 7.47
C GLU A 223 13.53 -35.65 6.34
N LEU A 224 14.11 -35.39 5.17
CA LEU A 224 14.07 -36.28 4.02
C LEU A 224 14.79 -37.58 4.36
N THR A 225 14.03 -38.65 4.60
CA THR A 225 14.61 -39.97 4.86
C THR A 225 15.15 -40.54 3.56
N SER A 226 16.45 -40.77 3.47
CA SER A 226 17.07 -41.47 2.35
C SER A 226 16.51 -42.89 2.25
N SER A 227 15.73 -43.18 1.21
CA SER A 227 15.27 -44.52 0.84
C SER A 227 16.28 -45.24 -0.03
#